data_AF-A0A8H7XZ51-F1
#
_entry.id   AF-A0A8H7XZ51-F1
#
_cell.length_a   1.000
_cell.length_b   1.000
_cell.length_c   1.000
_cell.angle_alpha   90.00
_cell.angle_beta   90.00
_cell.angle_gamma   90.00
#
_symmetry.space_group_name_H-M   'P 1'
#
loop_
_entity.id
_entity.type
_entity.pdbx_description
1 polymer ?
#
loop_
_entity_poly.entity_id
_entity_poly.type
_entity_poly.pdbx_seq_one_letter_code
_entity_poly.pdbx_strand_id
1 'polypeptide(L)'
;MSNFDVDIGAMDEVIFRLQGIVSDKMLPPMAKPASRDRTVKQQPYLRTAIAITGLGDIVFNKVMEKLEEVFLRFANNFPADSVSGYDPVLHKDTGFNVFHAHSQYFTKFLRREILPDGTARYYSYNPASIQIGNIVEISVAFVAFPAQGNKYKFVVALRGILALDQEAREKADILRMRSRYTPAKRQVAVLCRTKRQLYKGQIDIEDTQQRMARMRLNEDTVHNSNTMSQD
;
A
#
# COMPACT_ATOMS: atom_id res chain seq x y z
N MET A 1 26.25 -21.66 36.81
CA MET A 1 24.81 -21.37 36.99
C MET A 1 24.71 -19.98 37.56
N SER A 2 24.62 -18.96 36.70
CA SER A 2 24.43 -17.57 37.11
C SER A 2 22.94 -17.31 37.25
N ASN A 3 22.55 -16.88 38.45
CA ASN A 3 21.19 -16.45 38.78
C ASN A 3 20.79 -15.30 37.85
N PHE A 4 19.71 -15.50 37.09
CA PHE A 4 19.01 -14.41 36.41
C PHE A 4 18.20 -13.69 37.46
N ASP A 5 18.72 -12.55 37.92
CA ASP A 5 18.05 -11.70 38.90
C ASP A 5 16.71 -11.21 38.34
N VAL A 6 15.71 -11.33 39.20
CA VAL A 6 14.30 -11.07 38.95
C VAL A 6 14.02 -9.59 39.25
N ASP A 7 14.74 -8.70 38.57
CA ASP A 7 14.34 -7.29 38.47
C ASP A 7 13.71 -7.04 37.10
N ILE A 8 12.39 -6.94 37.17
CA ILE A 8 11.44 -6.87 36.06
C ILE A 8 11.70 -5.58 35.25
N GLY A 9 12.27 -5.70 34.06
CA GLY A 9 12.13 -4.67 33.02
C GLY A 9 13.32 -4.44 32.08
N ALA A 10 14.54 -4.83 32.45
CA ALA A 10 15.71 -4.64 31.61
C ALA A 10 16.08 -5.95 30.91
N MET A 11 15.34 -6.33 29.86
CA MET A 11 15.88 -7.28 28.89
C MET A 11 17.04 -6.58 28.21
N ASP A 12 18.26 -7.10 28.34
CA ASP A 12 19.41 -6.58 27.60
C ASP A 12 19.14 -6.76 26.11
N GLU A 13 18.86 -5.64 25.45
CA GLU A 13 18.48 -5.60 24.05
C GLU A 13 19.63 -5.05 23.21
N VAL A 14 20.08 -5.84 22.24
CA VAL A 14 21.01 -5.35 21.22
C VAL A 14 20.20 -4.86 20.03
N ILE A 15 20.24 -3.54 19.81
CA ILE A 15 19.62 -2.89 18.66
C ILE A 15 20.68 -2.65 17.59
N PHE A 16 20.40 -3.13 16.38
CA PHE A 16 21.24 -2.90 15.21
C PHE A 16 20.44 -2.18 14.12
N ARG A 17 21.17 -1.48 13.26
CA ARG A 17 20.60 -0.73 12.14
C ARG A 17 21.12 -1.29 10.84
N LEU A 18 20.22 -1.57 9.91
CA LEU A 18 20.52 -2.17 8.63
C LEU A 18 19.90 -1.34 7.51
N GLN A 19 20.70 -1.02 6.51
CA GLN A 19 20.22 -0.37 5.29
C GLN A 19 19.90 -1.40 4.23
N GLY A 20 18.85 -1.15 3.46
CA GLY A 20 18.46 -2.01 2.36
C GLY A 20 17.30 -1.44 1.56
N ILE A 21 16.92 -2.19 0.53
CA ILE A 21 15.80 -1.86 -0.36
C ILE A 21 14.59 -2.67 0.09
N VAL A 22 13.44 -2.01 0.26
CA VAL A 22 12.20 -2.70 0.63
C VAL A 22 11.78 -3.66 -0.49
N SER A 23 11.74 -4.96 -0.19
CA SER A 23 11.26 -6.00 -1.12
C SER A 23 9.80 -6.36 -0.85
N ASP A 24 9.41 -6.43 0.42
CA ASP A 24 8.04 -6.70 0.84
C ASP A 24 7.70 -5.90 2.11
N LYS A 25 6.42 -5.61 2.31
CA LYS A 25 5.95 -4.83 3.47
C LYS A 25 4.51 -5.19 3.86
N MET A 26 4.29 -5.26 5.17
CA MET A 26 2.98 -5.23 5.79
C MET A 26 3.00 -4.10 6.81
N LEU A 27 2.63 -2.89 6.39
CA LEU A 27 2.65 -1.71 7.25
C LEU A 27 1.22 -1.25 7.53
N PRO A 28 0.92 -0.83 8.78
CA PRO A 28 -0.41 -0.43 9.16
C PRO A 28 -0.81 0.82 8.37
N PRO A 29 -2.02 0.87 7.78
CA PRO A 29 -2.53 2.10 7.19
C PRO A 29 -2.86 3.08 8.32
N MET A 30 -1.91 3.97 8.64
CA MET A 30 -2.16 5.07 9.57
C MET A 30 -2.90 6.20 8.84
N ALA A 31 -4.09 5.93 8.30
CA ALA A 31 -5.04 7.00 8.04
C ALA A 31 -5.50 7.50 9.41
N LYS A 32 -5.30 8.79 9.72
CA LYS A 32 -5.85 9.39 10.95
C LYS A 32 -7.36 9.14 10.93
N PRO A 33 -7.91 8.34 11.85
CA PRO A 33 -9.36 8.16 11.86
C PRO A 33 -10.02 9.45 12.32
N ALA A 34 -11.18 9.74 11.75
CA ALA A 34 -12.00 10.89 12.12
C ALA A 34 -12.47 10.87 13.60
N SER A 35 -12.32 9.75 14.30
CA SER A 35 -12.73 9.58 15.70
C SER A 35 -11.62 8.92 16.53
N ARG A 36 -11.26 9.59 17.62
CA ARG A 36 -10.14 9.31 18.52
C ARG A 36 -10.35 8.05 19.38
N ASP A 37 -11.59 7.60 19.56
CA ASP A 37 -11.95 6.51 20.49
C ASP A 37 -11.92 5.10 19.89
N ARG A 38 -12.13 4.94 18.58
CA ARG A 38 -12.16 3.61 17.94
C ARG A 38 -10.76 3.07 17.61
N THR A 39 -9.76 3.93 17.49
CA THR A 39 -8.39 3.56 17.10
C THR A 39 -7.60 2.94 18.23
N VAL A 40 -7.75 3.46 19.45
CA VAL A 40 -6.96 3.04 20.61
C VAL A 40 -7.20 1.57 20.95
N LYS A 41 -8.41 1.04 20.71
CA LYS A 41 -8.77 -0.36 20.93
C LYS A 41 -8.29 -1.33 19.84
N GLN A 42 -8.03 -0.86 18.62
CA GLN A 42 -7.64 -1.70 17.46
C GLN A 42 -6.13 -1.68 17.16
N GLN A 43 -5.39 -0.69 17.66
CA GLN A 43 -3.95 -0.56 17.47
C GLN A 43 -3.07 -1.72 17.99
N PRO A 44 -3.35 -2.40 19.12
CA PRO A 44 -2.43 -3.40 19.67
C PRO A 44 -2.36 -4.72 18.86
N TYR A 45 -3.19 -4.89 17.83
CA TYR A 45 -3.19 -6.08 16.97
C TYR A 45 -2.65 -5.84 15.56
N LEU A 46 -2.26 -4.60 15.23
CA LEU A 46 -1.70 -4.27 13.92
C LEU A 46 -0.27 -4.79 13.83
N ARG A 47 -0.12 -5.93 13.14
CA ARG A 47 1.18 -6.50 12.84
C ARG A 47 1.89 -5.61 11.82
N THR A 48 3.14 -5.28 12.10
CA THR A 48 4.01 -4.62 11.13
C THR A 48 5.11 -5.59 10.72
N ALA A 49 5.36 -5.71 9.43
CA ALA A 49 6.46 -6.51 8.90
C ALA A 49 7.12 -5.75 7.75
N ILE A 50 8.43 -5.91 7.64
CA ILE A 50 9.19 -5.39 6.50
C ILE A 50 10.25 -6.41 6.11
N ALA A 51 10.43 -6.57 4.82
CA ALA A 51 11.49 -7.34 4.23
C ALA A 51 12.40 -6.39 3.44
N ILE A 52 13.70 -6.47 3.67
CA ILE A 52 14.69 -5.68 2.94
C ILE A 52 15.73 -6.59 2.26
N THR A 53 16.23 -6.14 1.11
CA THR A 53 17.27 -6.84 0.35
C THR A 53 18.35 -5.87 -0.12
N GLY A 54 19.56 -6.37 -0.27
CA GLY A 54 20.68 -5.66 -0.90
C GLY A 54 20.77 -5.87 -2.41
N LEU A 55 19.86 -6.65 -3.03
CA LEU A 55 19.92 -7.00 -4.46
C LEU A 55 21.27 -7.59 -4.92
N GLY A 56 21.88 -8.41 -4.06
CA GLY A 56 23.20 -9.01 -4.33
C GLY A 56 24.39 -8.16 -3.92
N ASP A 57 24.18 -7.01 -3.26
CA ASP A 57 25.25 -6.19 -2.71
C ASP A 57 26.16 -6.98 -1.75
N ILE A 58 27.47 -6.82 -1.95
CA ILE A 58 28.50 -7.58 -1.22
C ILE A 58 28.50 -7.17 0.26
N VAL A 59 28.29 -5.89 0.57
CA VAL A 59 28.27 -5.40 1.95
C VAL A 59 27.04 -5.93 2.66
N PHE A 60 25.87 -5.87 2.02
CA PHE A 60 24.64 -6.43 2.57
C PHE A 60 24.77 -7.93 2.86
N ASN A 61 25.31 -8.72 1.92
CA ASN A 61 25.52 -10.16 2.12
C ASN A 61 26.45 -10.45 3.31
N LYS A 62 27.56 -9.71 3.44
CA LYS A 62 28.44 -9.82 4.61
C LYS A 62 27.72 -9.49 5.92
N VAL A 63 26.82 -8.52 5.92
CA VAL A 63 26.01 -8.20 7.10
C VAL A 63 25.06 -9.35 7.42
N MET A 64 24.42 -9.96 6.42
CA MET A 64 23.55 -11.13 6.62
C MET A 64 24.30 -12.32 7.24
N GLU A 65 25.51 -12.62 6.74
CA GLU A 65 26.38 -13.65 7.32
C GLU A 65 26.73 -13.35 8.79
N LYS A 66 26.99 -12.08 9.12
CA LYS A 66 27.29 -11.66 10.49
C LYS A 66 26.06 -11.76 11.41
N LEU A 67 24.87 -11.47 10.89
CA LEU A 67 23.62 -11.61 11.66
C LEU A 67 23.32 -13.08 11.96
N GLU A 68 23.59 -13.98 11.02
CA GLU A 68 23.50 -15.42 11.23
C GLU A 68 24.51 -15.88 12.31
N GLU A 69 25.75 -15.40 12.25
CA GLU A 69 26.76 -15.70 13.28
C GLU A 69 26.29 -15.25 14.68
N VAL A 70 25.67 -14.06 14.79
CA VAL A 70 25.10 -13.57 16.04
C VAL A 70 23.94 -14.46 16.50
N PHE A 71 23.06 -14.88 15.60
CA PHE A 71 21.98 -15.82 15.93
C PHE A 71 22.52 -17.15 16.45
N LEU A 72 23.52 -17.74 15.79
CA LEU A 72 24.12 -19.01 16.22
C LEU A 72 24.77 -18.89 17.59
N ARG A 73 25.52 -17.80 17.84
CA ARG A 73 26.08 -17.51 19.17
C ARG A 73 24.99 -17.39 20.23
N PHE A 74 23.86 -16.78 19.88
CA PHE A 74 22.72 -16.66 20.77
C PHE A 74 22.08 -18.04 21.05
N ALA A 75 21.81 -18.81 20.00
CA ALA A 75 21.20 -20.14 20.10
C ALA A 75 22.06 -21.13 20.91
N ASN A 76 23.38 -21.04 20.82
CA ASN A 76 24.31 -21.87 21.59
C ASN A 76 24.23 -21.65 23.12
N ASN A 77 23.62 -20.57 23.59
CA ASN A 77 23.38 -20.35 25.02
C ASN A 77 22.18 -21.14 25.56
N PHE A 78 21.43 -21.82 24.69
CA PHE A 78 20.24 -22.59 25.04
C PHE A 78 20.48 -24.08 24.75
N PRO A 79 19.71 -24.99 25.39
CA PRO A 79 19.78 -26.41 25.07
C PRO A 79 19.55 -26.68 23.57
N ALA A 80 20.19 -27.72 23.03
CA ALA A 80 20.00 -28.13 21.64
C ALA A 80 18.50 -28.31 21.31
N ASP A 81 18.09 -27.88 20.13
CA ASP A 81 16.71 -27.92 19.63
C ASP A 81 15.66 -27.18 20.47
N SER A 82 16.08 -26.39 21.45
CA SER A 82 15.16 -25.58 22.26
C SER A 82 14.84 -24.22 21.63
N VAL A 83 15.70 -23.69 20.76
CA VAL A 83 15.52 -22.37 20.12
C VAL A 83 14.98 -22.52 18.71
N SER A 84 13.96 -21.73 18.38
CA SER A 84 13.41 -21.62 17.03
C SER A 84 13.23 -20.16 16.63
N GLY A 85 13.25 -19.83 15.33
CA GLY A 85 12.66 -18.57 14.84
C GLY A 85 13.55 -17.63 14.01
N TYR A 86 14.82 -17.96 13.75
CA TYR A 86 15.57 -17.32 12.66
C TYR A 86 15.71 -18.32 11.51
N ASP A 87 15.22 -17.94 10.34
CA ASP A 87 15.36 -18.71 9.11
C ASP A 87 15.79 -17.73 8.01
N PRO A 88 17.00 -17.87 7.42
CA PRO A 88 17.42 -17.01 6.32
C PRO A 88 16.51 -17.23 5.10
N VAL A 89 15.84 -16.17 4.66
CA VAL A 89 14.90 -16.22 3.54
C VAL A 89 15.55 -15.68 2.28
N LEU A 90 15.45 -16.44 1.20
CA LEU A 90 15.79 -15.95 -0.14
C LEU A 90 14.56 -15.33 -0.81
N HIS A 91 14.78 -14.27 -1.57
CA HIS A 91 13.76 -13.65 -2.38
C HIS A 91 13.31 -14.62 -3.47
N LYS A 92 12.02 -14.95 -3.51
CA LYS A 92 11.46 -16.00 -4.38
C LYS A 92 11.83 -15.82 -5.86
N ASP A 93 11.82 -14.59 -6.34
CA ASP A 93 12.00 -14.30 -7.78
C ASP A 93 13.46 -14.08 -8.18
N THR A 94 14.32 -13.62 -7.27
CA THR A 94 15.67 -13.17 -7.61
C THR A 94 16.78 -14.03 -6.97
N GLY A 95 16.45 -14.87 -6.00
CA GLY A 95 17.41 -15.67 -5.25
C GLY A 95 18.34 -14.86 -4.33
N PHE A 96 18.08 -13.56 -4.13
CA PHE A 96 18.90 -12.71 -3.26
C PHE A 96 18.52 -12.88 -1.79
N ASN A 97 19.49 -12.66 -0.91
CA ASN A 97 19.26 -12.62 0.53
C ASN A 97 18.24 -11.54 0.91
N VAL A 98 17.32 -11.90 1.80
CA VAL A 98 16.32 -10.99 2.34
C VAL A 98 16.33 -11.07 3.86
N PHE A 99 16.29 -9.89 4.49
CA PHE A 99 16.16 -9.77 5.92
C PHE A 99 14.72 -9.45 6.30
N HIS A 100 14.10 -10.33 7.09
CA HIS A 100 12.73 -10.18 7.55
C HIS A 100 12.71 -9.69 9.00
N ALA A 101 11.96 -8.61 9.25
CA ALA A 101 11.75 -8.08 10.58
C ALA A 101 10.26 -7.86 10.85
N HIS A 102 9.83 -8.17 12.08
CA HIS A 102 8.43 -8.13 12.47
C HIS A 102 8.26 -7.36 13.78
N SER A 103 7.15 -6.65 13.93
CA SER A 103 6.74 -6.05 15.20
C SER A 103 5.25 -6.23 15.44
N GLN A 104 4.91 -6.44 16.71
CA GLN A 104 3.55 -6.46 17.23
C GLN A 104 3.22 -5.15 17.99
N TYR A 105 4.18 -4.22 18.09
CA TYR A 105 4.06 -2.96 18.83
C TYR A 105 4.38 -1.75 17.95
N PHE A 106 4.24 -0.55 18.52
CA PHE A 106 4.48 0.73 17.87
C PHE A 106 5.87 0.80 17.23
N THR A 107 5.91 0.71 15.90
CA THR A 107 7.12 0.96 15.10
C THR A 107 7.24 2.46 14.84
N LYS A 108 8.41 3.06 15.09
CA LYS A 108 8.63 4.47 14.76
C LYS A 108 8.95 4.60 13.26
N PHE A 109 8.19 5.42 12.55
CA PHE A 109 8.39 5.69 11.13
C PHE A 109 8.94 7.10 10.95
N LEU A 110 10.12 7.20 10.36
CA LEU A 110 10.81 8.46 10.12
C LEU A 110 11.20 8.59 8.65
N ARG A 111 11.38 9.83 8.21
CA ARG A 111 12.03 10.17 6.94
C ARG A 111 13.23 11.05 7.24
N ARG A 112 14.35 10.75 6.58
CA ARG A 112 15.53 11.62 6.56
C ARG A 112 15.40 12.64 5.43
N GLU A 113 15.70 13.89 5.74
CA GLU A 113 15.90 14.96 4.77
C GLU A 113 17.29 15.54 4.99
N ILE A 114 18.07 15.67 3.91
CA ILE A 114 19.40 16.30 3.96
C ILE A 114 19.21 17.76 3.58
N LEU A 115 19.55 18.67 4.49
CA LEU A 115 19.48 20.10 4.27
C LEU A 115 20.64 20.59 3.38
N PRO A 116 20.53 21.80 2.79
CA PRO A 116 21.60 22.36 1.95
C PRO A 116 22.95 22.51 2.65
N ASP A 117 22.96 22.63 3.97
CA ASP A 117 24.17 22.69 4.81
C ASP A 117 24.80 21.30 5.07
N GLY A 118 24.22 20.23 4.51
CA GLY A 118 24.65 18.85 4.71
C GLY A 118 24.11 18.19 5.98
N THR A 119 23.36 18.90 6.82
CA THR A 119 22.80 18.33 8.05
C THR A 119 21.56 17.47 7.77
N ALA A 120 21.39 16.40 8.54
CA ALA A 120 20.22 15.52 8.41
C ALA A 120 19.12 15.91 9.42
N ARG A 121 17.90 16.10 8.95
CA ARG A 121 16.69 16.23 9.77
C ARG A 121 15.80 15.01 9.64
N TYR A 122 15.07 14.71 10.71
CA TYR A 122 14.21 13.54 10.82
C TYR A 122 12.79 13.97 11.17
N TYR A 123 11.82 13.49 10.39
CA TYR A 123 10.41 13.81 10.60
C TYR A 123 9.58 12.54 10.67
N SER A 124 8.45 12.60 11.39
CA SER A 124 7.47 11.52 11.37
C SER A 124 7.03 11.26 9.93
N TYR A 125 6.99 9.99 9.54
CA TYR A 125 6.68 9.57 8.19
C TYR A 125 5.45 8.66 8.17
N ASN A 126 4.59 8.85 7.18
CA ASN A 126 3.42 8.01 7.01
C ASN A 126 3.85 6.60 6.54
N PRO A 127 3.52 5.52 7.28
CA PRO A 127 3.88 4.15 6.88
C PRO A 127 3.32 3.76 5.51
N ALA A 128 2.15 4.29 5.14
CA ALA A 128 1.53 4.01 3.85
C ALA A 128 2.36 4.55 2.67
N SER A 129 3.18 5.59 2.92
CA SER A 129 4.04 6.21 1.91
C SER A 129 5.34 5.44 1.67
N ILE A 130 5.72 4.50 2.54
CA ILE A 130 6.84 3.58 2.28
C ILE A 130 6.37 2.60 1.21
N GLN A 131 7.13 2.40 0.14
CA GLN A 131 6.80 1.47 -0.94
C GLN A 131 7.94 0.49 -1.21
N ILE A 132 7.61 -0.60 -1.89
CA ILE A 132 8.59 -1.53 -2.44
C ILE A 132 9.54 -0.73 -3.35
N GLY A 133 10.84 -0.99 -3.21
CA GLY A 133 11.90 -0.26 -3.91
C GLY A 133 12.41 0.99 -3.20
N ASN A 134 11.82 1.42 -2.07
CA ASN A 134 12.42 2.49 -1.27
C ASN A 134 13.71 2.02 -0.60
N ILE A 135 14.68 2.93 -0.47
CA ILE A 135 15.90 2.71 0.31
C ILE A 135 15.61 3.15 1.75
N VAL A 136 15.75 2.22 2.69
CA VAL A 136 15.42 2.42 4.10
C VAL A 136 16.55 1.96 5.00
N GLU A 137 16.63 2.57 6.19
CA GLU A 137 17.37 2.04 7.34
C GLU A 137 16.35 1.49 8.33
N ILE A 138 16.40 0.19 8.62
CA ILE A 138 15.58 -0.42 9.65
C ILE A 138 16.38 -0.51 10.95
N SER A 139 15.72 -0.26 12.07
CA SER A 139 16.24 -0.53 13.41
C SER A 139 15.56 -1.76 13.95
N VAL A 140 16.34 -2.74 14.36
CA VAL A 140 15.88 -4.09 14.70
C VAL A 140 16.63 -4.60 15.91
N ALA A 141 15.99 -5.53 16.61
CA ALA A 141 16.50 -6.10 17.83
C ALA A 141 16.34 -7.61 17.85
N PHE A 142 17.32 -8.27 18.43
CA PHE A 142 17.27 -9.70 18.67
C PHE A 142 16.72 -9.95 20.06
N VAL A 143 15.60 -10.66 20.11
CA VAL A 143 14.88 -10.96 21.35
C VAL A 143 14.58 -12.44 21.37
N ALA A 144 14.81 -13.10 22.50
CA ALA A 144 14.23 -14.42 22.74
C ALA A 144 13.33 -14.40 23.95
N PHE A 145 12.23 -15.11 23.84
CA PHE A 145 11.29 -15.30 24.92
C PHE A 145 11.11 -16.78 25.23
N PRO A 146 10.91 -17.14 26.51
CA PRO A 146 10.52 -18.49 26.86
C PRO A 146 9.18 -18.82 26.22
N ALA A 147 9.09 -20.02 25.66
CA ALA A 147 7.91 -20.65 25.11
C ALA A 147 7.52 -21.86 25.98
N GLN A 148 6.38 -22.48 25.68
CA GLN A 148 5.92 -23.65 26.44
C GLN A 148 6.92 -24.81 26.33
N GLY A 149 7.14 -25.50 27.47
CA GLY A 149 7.95 -26.73 27.51
C GLY A 149 9.46 -26.51 27.42
N ASN A 150 10.01 -25.50 28.09
CA ASN A 150 11.44 -25.15 28.07
C ASN A 150 12.01 -24.91 26.66
N LYS A 151 11.13 -24.51 25.74
CA LYS A 151 11.51 -24.01 24.43
C LYS A 151 11.67 -22.51 24.50
N TYR A 152 12.43 -21.94 23.59
CA TYR A 152 12.64 -20.52 23.45
C TYR A 152 12.36 -20.14 22.01
N LYS A 153 11.74 -18.99 21.82
CA LYS A 153 11.50 -18.45 20.49
C LYS A 153 12.31 -17.18 20.32
N PHE A 154 13.22 -17.25 19.37
CA PHE A 154 13.99 -16.12 18.89
C PHE A 154 13.17 -15.34 17.88
N VAL A 155 13.16 -14.02 18.00
CA VAL A 155 12.46 -13.11 17.10
C VAL A 155 13.34 -11.92 16.78
N VAL A 156 13.38 -11.59 15.50
CA VAL A 156 13.89 -10.32 14.99
C VAL A 156 12.78 -9.27 15.10
N ALA A 157 12.85 -8.48 16.17
CA ALA A 157 11.87 -7.44 16.47
C ALA A 157 12.18 -6.15 15.71
N LEU A 158 11.23 -5.65 14.92
CA LEU A 158 11.32 -4.35 14.27
C LEU A 158 11.04 -3.22 15.27
N ARG A 159 11.99 -2.29 15.40
CA ARG A 159 11.88 -1.12 16.30
C ARG A 159 11.54 0.16 15.55
N GLY A 160 12.07 0.34 14.35
CA GLY A 160 11.84 1.54 13.56
C GLY A 160 12.20 1.38 12.10
N ILE A 161 11.61 2.22 11.26
CA ILE A 161 11.93 2.34 9.85
C ILE A 161 12.22 3.80 9.54
N LEU A 162 13.38 4.04 8.95
CA LEU A 162 13.82 5.34 8.47
C LEU A 162 13.89 5.31 6.94
N ALA A 163 13.03 6.06 6.27
CA ALA A 163 13.12 6.27 4.83
C ALA A 163 14.33 7.17 4.52
N LEU A 164 15.30 6.64 3.77
CA LEU A 164 16.53 7.35 3.40
C LEU A 164 16.41 8.04 2.06
N ASP A 165 15.92 7.32 1.05
CA ASP A 165 15.79 7.82 -0.32
C ASP A 165 14.63 7.13 -1.06
N GLN A 166 13.97 7.89 -1.93
CA GLN A 166 12.84 7.50 -2.75
C GLN A 166 13.06 7.85 -4.22
N GLU A 167 14.06 8.69 -4.55
CA GLU A 167 14.27 9.25 -5.87
C GLU A 167 14.56 8.16 -6.91
N ALA A 168 15.40 7.19 -6.56
CA ALA A 168 15.73 6.06 -7.43
C ALA A 168 14.47 5.28 -7.86
N ARG A 169 13.55 5.03 -6.92
CA ARG A 169 12.28 4.36 -7.20
C ARG A 169 11.38 5.27 -8.04
N GLU A 170 11.23 6.54 -7.70
CA GLU A 170 10.36 7.47 -8.44
C GLU A 170 10.79 7.60 -9.90
N LYS A 171 12.09 7.73 -10.17
CA LYS A 171 12.64 7.72 -11.53
C LYS A 171 12.32 6.41 -12.25
N ALA A 172 12.51 5.27 -11.59
CA ALA A 172 12.20 3.96 -12.16
C ALA A 172 10.70 3.80 -12.46
N ASP A 173 9.83 4.30 -11.59
CA ASP A 173 8.38 4.26 -11.79
C ASP A 173 7.95 5.11 -12.99
N ILE A 174 8.51 6.32 -13.14
CA ILE A 174 8.30 7.17 -14.31
C ILE A 174 8.74 6.44 -15.59
N LEU A 175 9.93 5.83 -15.59
CA LEU A 175 10.44 5.09 -16.75
C LEU A 175 9.56 3.89 -17.11
N ARG A 176 9.08 3.14 -16.11
CA ARG A 176 8.15 2.02 -16.31
C ARG A 176 6.79 2.47 -16.82
N MET A 177 6.27 3.59 -16.33
CA MET A 177 5.04 4.18 -16.87
C MET A 177 5.22 4.58 -18.34
N ARG A 178 6.34 5.21 -18.67
CA ARG A 178 6.67 5.60 -20.05
C ARG A 178 6.83 4.40 -20.98
N SER A 179 7.46 3.31 -20.53
CA SER A 179 7.64 2.12 -21.37
C SER A 179 6.32 1.36 -21.63
N ARG A 180 5.37 1.40 -20.69
CA ARG A 180 4.01 0.87 -20.86
C ARG A 180 3.10 1.80 -21.66
N TYR A 181 3.43 3.09 -21.70
CA TYR A 181 2.76 4.06 -22.54
C TYR A 181 3.16 3.82 -24.00
N THR A 182 2.42 2.93 -24.66
CA THR A 182 2.35 3.00 -26.12
C THR A 182 1.51 4.24 -26.40
N PRO A 183 2.06 5.31 -27.04
CA PRO A 183 1.19 6.36 -27.53
C PRO A 183 0.20 5.65 -28.44
N ALA A 184 -1.08 5.64 -28.06
CA ALA A 184 -2.11 5.32 -29.02
C ALA A 184 -1.76 6.17 -30.23
N LYS A 185 -1.43 5.53 -31.36
CA LYS A 185 -1.40 6.28 -32.61
C LYS A 185 -2.75 6.97 -32.59
N ARG A 186 -2.76 8.30 -32.42
CA ARG A 186 -3.86 9.11 -32.85
C ARG A 186 -3.86 8.86 -34.36
N GLN A 187 -4.42 7.73 -34.77
CA GLN A 187 -5.37 7.77 -35.85
C GLN A 187 -6.32 8.84 -35.34
N VAL A 188 -6.11 10.05 -35.86
CA VAL A 188 -7.25 10.88 -36.17
C VAL A 188 -8.04 9.98 -37.12
N ALA A 189 -8.81 9.05 -36.54
CA ALA A 189 -10.02 8.64 -37.16
C ALA A 189 -10.68 9.98 -37.35
N VAL A 190 -10.64 10.45 -38.59
CA VAL A 190 -11.67 11.35 -39.06
C VAL A 190 -12.92 10.57 -38.72
N LEU A 191 -13.48 10.85 -37.54
CA LEU A 191 -14.89 10.72 -37.30
C LEU A 191 -15.44 11.67 -38.35
N CYS A 192 -15.56 11.14 -39.56
CA CYS A 192 -16.56 11.55 -40.49
C CYS A 192 -17.81 11.28 -39.66
N ARG A 193 -18.22 12.28 -38.89
CA ARG A 193 -19.59 12.40 -38.47
C ARG A 193 -20.30 12.34 -39.79
N THR A 194 -20.84 11.17 -40.12
CA THR A 194 -21.97 11.09 -41.01
C THR A 194 -22.97 12.02 -40.36
N LYS A 195 -22.98 13.28 -40.80
CA LYS A 195 -24.13 14.16 -40.62
C LYS A 195 -25.26 13.26 -41.11
N ARG A 196 -26.14 12.85 -40.19
CA ARG A 196 -27.45 12.37 -40.62
C ARG A 196 -27.95 13.45 -41.58
N GLN A 197 -28.02 13.11 -42.87
CA GLN A 197 -28.81 13.88 -43.81
C GLN A 197 -30.22 13.82 -43.25
N LEU A 198 -30.59 14.83 -42.46
CA LEU A 198 -31.98 15.13 -42.24
C LEU A 198 -32.50 15.69 -43.57
N TYR A 199 -33.58 15.06 -44.04
CA TYR A 199 -34.34 15.38 -45.24
C TYR A 199 -33.72 14.99 -46.58
N LYS A 200 -34.05 13.78 -47.04
CA LYS A 200 -34.67 13.57 -48.36
C LYS A 200 -35.40 12.23 -48.37
N GLY A 201 -36.72 12.31 -48.29
CA GLY A 201 -37.65 11.23 -48.57
C GLY A 201 -39.01 11.88 -48.70
N GLN A 202 -39.60 11.82 -49.88
CA GLN A 202 -40.98 12.24 -50.11
C GLN A 202 -41.85 11.63 -49.02
N ILE A 203 -42.52 12.50 -48.26
CA ILE A 203 -43.53 12.10 -47.30
C ILE A 203 -44.72 11.68 -48.15
N ASP A 204 -45.11 10.40 -48.08
CA ASP A 204 -46.39 9.94 -48.63
C ASP A 204 -47.51 10.63 -47.86
N ILE A 205 -48.07 11.66 -48.49
CA ILE A 205 -49.12 12.55 -47.96
C ILE A 205 -50.37 11.73 -47.62
N GLU A 206 -50.56 10.59 -48.28
CA GLU A 206 -51.73 9.72 -48.17
C GLU A 206 -51.83 9.02 -46.81
N ASP A 207 -50.71 8.51 -46.27
CA ASP A 207 -50.68 7.76 -45.01
C ASP A 207 -50.87 8.69 -43.78
N THR A 208 -50.48 9.96 -43.92
CA THR A 208 -50.70 11.00 -42.90
C THR A 208 -52.15 11.46 -42.88
N GLN A 209 -52.79 11.62 -44.05
CA GLN A 209 -54.21 12.02 -44.13
C GLN A 209 -55.15 10.93 -43.59
N GLN A 210 -54.84 9.66 -43.85
CA GLN A 210 -55.65 8.53 -43.38
C GLN A 210 -55.59 8.36 -41.85
N ARG A 211 -54.46 8.71 -41.22
CA ARG A 211 -54.30 8.76 -39.76
C ARG A 211 -55.06 9.91 -39.10
N MET A 212 -55.15 11.08 -39.74
CA MET A 212 -55.89 12.22 -39.20
C MET A 212 -57.42 12.06 -39.32
N ALA A 213 -57.91 11.35 -40.35
CA ALA A 213 -59.34 11.06 -40.51
C ALA A 213 -59.91 10.17 -39.39
N ARG A 214 -59.08 9.33 -38.75
CA ARG A 214 -59.48 8.41 -37.68
C ARG A 214 -59.56 9.05 -36.29
N MET A 215 -59.19 10.33 -36.14
CA MET A 215 -59.12 11.02 -34.84
C MET A 215 -60.22 12.07 -34.62
N ARG A 216 -61.29 12.09 -35.43
CA ARG A 216 -62.46 12.95 -35.14
C ARG A 216 -63.34 12.28 -34.08
N LEU A 217 -63.24 12.77 -32.85
CA LEU A 217 -64.20 12.49 -31.79
C LEU A 217 -65.47 13.31 -32.06
N ASN A 218 -66.63 12.64 -32.00
CA ASN A 218 -67.92 13.28 -32.09
C ASN A 218 -68.20 14.06 -30.79
N GLU A 219 -68.39 15.36 -30.88
CA GLU A 219 -69.00 16.17 -29.83
C GLU A 219 -70.40 16.55 -30.28
N ASP A 220 -71.37 15.73 -29.90
CA ASP A 220 -72.76 16.17 -29.75
C ASP A 220 -73.11 16.10 -28.25
N THR A 221 -74.13 16.88 -27.87
CA THR A 221 -74.80 16.99 -26.55
C THR A 221 -74.08 17.90 -25.51
N VAL A 222 -74.60 19.03 -24.97
CA VAL A 222 -75.97 19.55 -24.72
C VAL A 222 -75.97 21.08 -24.40
N HIS A 223 -76.85 21.85 -25.08
CA HIS A 223 -77.78 22.96 -24.65
C HIS A 223 -77.41 23.99 -23.55
N ASN A 224 -77.93 25.23 -23.44
CA ASN A 224 -78.86 26.10 -24.18
C ASN A 224 -78.91 27.49 -23.47
N SER A 225 -79.44 28.52 -24.16
CA SER A 225 -79.93 29.85 -23.68
C SER A 225 -78.86 30.89 -23.26
N ASN A 226 -78.92 32.19 -23.59
CA ASN A 226 -80.09 33.06 -23.77
C ASN A 226 -79.80 34.28 -24.70
N THR A 227 -80.89 34.81 -25.24
CA THR A 227 -81.13 36.02 -26.06
C THR A 227 -80.73 37.39 -25.47
N MET A 228 -80.39 38.38 -26.31
CA MET A 228 -81.22 39.55 -26.76
C MET A 228 -80.46 40.89 -26.98
N SER A 229 -80.78 41.56 -28.12
CA SER A 229 -80.79 43.03 -28.41
C SER A 229 -79.45 43.77 -28.51
N GLN A 230 -79.20 44.80 -29.33
CA GLN A 230 -79.91 45.78 -30.20
C GLN A 230 -78.77 46.45 -31.05
N ASP A 231 -78.89 46.95 -32.29
CA ASP A 231 -79.84 47.83 -32.97
C ASP A 231 -79.88 47.56 -34.49
#